data_AF-A0A1G1LK17-F1
#
_entry.id   AF-A0A1G1LK17-F1
#
_cell.length_a   1.000
_cell.length_b   1.000
_cell.length_c   1.000
_cell.angle_alpha   90.00
_cell.angle_beta   90.00
_cell.angle_gamma   90.00
#
_symmetry.space_group_name_H-M   'P 1'
#
loop_
_entity.id
_entity.type
_entity.pdbx_description
1 polymer ?
#
loop_
_entity_poly.entity_id
_entity_poly.type
_entity_poly.pdbx_seq_one_letter_code
_entity_poly.pdbx_strand_id
1 'polypeptide(L)' 'MPVSEQICHHCKNPIYDDEALLCHYCGESLGRISRDAIGQLRGGWGKWIWVLIALSALASFILLTFR' A
#
# COMPACT_ATOMS: atom_id res chain seq x y z
N MET A 1 -9.01 15.08 -25.22
CA MET A 1 -9.06 14.96 -23.75
C MET A 1 -10.25 14.07 -23.44
N PRO A 2 -10.09 12.76 -23.13
CA PRO A 2 -11.23 11.91 -22.84
C PRO A 2 -11.71 12.19 -21.41
N VAL A 3 -12.85 12.88 -21.27
CA VAL A 3 -13.57 13.01 -20.00
C VAL A 3 -14.20 11.65 -19.72
N SER A 4 -13.48 10.78 -19.03
CA SER A 4 -14.05 9.49 -18.60
C SER A 4 -15.03 9.77 -17.47
N GLU A 5 -16.31 9.81 -17.80
CA GLU A 5 -17.41 10.00 -16.85
C GLU A 5 -17.53 8.73 -15.99
N GLN A 6 -16.74 8.67 -14.92
CA GLN A 6 -16.79 7.56 -13.98
C GLN A 6 -17.84 7.88 -12.92
N ILE A 7 -18.73 6.93 -12.63
CA ILE A 7 -19.75 7.11 -11.60
C ILE A 7 -19.20 6.54 -10.31
N CYS A 8 -19.23 7.33 -9.23
CA CYS A 8 -18.79 6.84 -7.92
C CYS A 8 -19.69 5.68 -7.47
N HIS A 9 -19.11 4.51 -7.20
CA HIS A 9 -19.86 3.34 -6.74
C HIS A 9 -20.55 3.53 -5.38
N HIS A 10 -20.09 4.50 -4.58
CA HIS A 10 -20.63 4.75 -3.24
C HIS A 10 -21.79 5.75 -3.26
N CYS A 11 -21.60 6.93 -3.85
CA CYS A 11 -22.61 8.01 -3.85
C CYS A 11 -23.36 8.16 -5.17
N LYS A 12 -23.03 7.37 -6.19
CA LYS A 12 -23.60 7.41 -7.56
C LYS A 12 -23.47 8.77 -8.25
N ASN A 13 -22.62 9.66 -7.73
CA ASN A 13 -22.37 10.95 -8.34
C ASN A 13 -21.34 10.82 -9.47
N PRO A 14 -21.51 11.54 -10.59
CA PRO A 14 -20.51 11.58 -11.65
C PRO A 14 -19.20 12.22 -11.15
N ILE A 15 -18.09 11.62 -11.58
CA ILE A 15 -16.72 12.07 -11.34
C ILE A 15 -16.20 12.57 -12.68
N TYR A 16 -15.88 13.86 -12.73
CA TYR A 16 -15.40 14.54 -13.93
C TYR A 16 -13.88 14.60 -14.01
N ASP A 17 -13.21 14.24 -12.94
CA ASP A 17 -11.76 14.29 -12.80
C ASP A 17 -11.23 12.86 -12.74
N ASP A 18 -10.60 12.41 -13.81
CA ASP A 18 -10.07 11.07 -13.88
C ASP A 18 -8.86 10.89 -12.94
N GLU A 19 -8.15 11.95 -12.58
CA GLU A 19 -7.02 11.89 -11.63
C GLU A 19 -7.46 11.91 -10.16
N ALA A 20 -8.74 12.15 -9.86
CA ALA A 20 -9.23 12.20 -8.49
C ALA A 20 -9.09 10.85 -7.75
N LEU A 21 -8.26 10.83 -6.71
CA LEU A 21 -8.07 9.65 -5.83
C LEU A 21 -9.26 9.43 -4.89
N LEU A 22 -10.01 10.49 -4.60
CA LEU A 22 -11.18 10.48 -3.72
C LEU A 22 -12.36 11.14 -4.42
N CYS A 23 -13.57 10.67 -4.12
CA CYS A 23 -14.77 11.31 -4.61
C CYS A 23 -14.95 12.66 -3.89
N HIS A 24 -14.94 13.77 -4.63
CA HIS A 24 -15.14 15.11 -4.05
C HIS A 24 -16.51 15.32 -3.37
N TYR A 25 -17.48 14.43 -3.61
CA TYR A 25 -18.82 14.54 -3.05
C TYR A 25 -18.97 13.78 -1.74
N CYS A 26 -18.51 12.53 -1.67
CA CYS A 26 -18.66 11.69 -0.47
C CYS A 26 -17.36 11.52 0.33
N GLY A 27 -16.21 11.94 -0.20
CA GLY A 27 -14.90 11.73 0.41
C GLY A 27 -14.38 10.31 0.32
N GLU A 28 -15.09 9.40 -0.35
CA GLU A 28 -14.70 7.98 -0.43
C GLU A 28 -13.61 7.76 -1.49
N SER A 29 -12.65 6.89 -1.20
CA SER A 29 -11.57 6.55 -2.15
C SER A 29 -12.14 5.96 -3.43
N LEU A 30 -11.89 6.63 -4.55
CA LEU A 30 -12.18 6.13 -5.87
C LEU A 30 -11.09 5.12 -6.18
N GLY A 31 -11.40 3.84 -6.03
CA GLY A 31 -10.45 2.73 -6.11
C GLY A 31 -9.74 2.60 -7.45
N ARG A 32 -8.84 3.53 -7.80
CA ARG A 32 -7.72 3.26 -8.69
C ARG A 32 -6.77 2.35 -7.93
N ILE A 33 -6.76 1.09 -8.33
CA ILE A 33 -5.96 -0.05 -7.85
C ILE A 33 -4.44 0.17 -8.11
N SER A 34 -3.90 1.37 -7.92
CA SER A 34 -2.55 1.70 -8.41
C SER A 34 -1.76 2.56 -7.43
N ARG A 35 -1.53 2.04 -6.22
CA ARG A 35 -0.23 2.03 -5.48
C ARG A 35 -0.36 2.06 -3.96
N ASP A 36 -1.47 2.54 -3.40
CA ASP A 36 -1.59 2.67 -1.93
C ASP A 36 -1.99 1.37 -1.18
N ALA A 37 -2.52 0.37 -1.89
CA ALA A 37 -2.78 -0.95 -1.29
C ALA A 37 -1.48 -1.69 -0.87
N ILE A 38 -0.34 -1.34 -1.47
CA ILE A 38 0.98 -1.89 -1.08
C ILE A 38 1.47 -1.26 0.23
N GLY A 39 1.02 -0.06 0.58
CA GLY A 39 1.36 0.60 1.85
C GLY A 39 0.79 -0.13 3.06
N GLN A 40 -0.39 -0.76 2.93
CA GLN A 40 -1.09 -1.36 4.06
C GLN A 40 -0.63 -2.80 4.38
N LEU A 41 -0.22 -3.58 3.38
CA LEU A 41 0.37 -4.92 3.59
C LEU A 41 1.77 -4.88 4.24
N ARG A 42 2.45 -3.72 4.18
CA ARG A 42 3.77 -3.52 4.79
C ARG A 42 3.72 -3.25 6.30
N GLY A 43 2.55 -2.94 6.85
CA GLY A 43 2.38 -2.59 8.27
C GLY A 43 2.59 -3.74 9.25
N GLY A 44 2.41 -4.99 8.82
CA GLY A 44 2.59 -6.17 9.68
C GLY A 44 3.98 -6.80 9.65
N TRP A 45 4.65 -6.77 8.49
CA TRP A 45 5.92 -7.48 8.27
C TRP A 45 7.17 -6.68 8.64
N GLY A 46 7.04 -5.36 8.88
CA GLY A 46 8.17 -4.52 9.32
C GLY A 46 8.83 -5.03 10.60
N LYS A 47 8.04 -5.55 11.56
CA LYS A 47 8.56 -6.13 12.80
C LYS A 47 9.35 -7.43 12.55
N TRP A 48 8.84 -8.31 11.70
CA TRP A 48 9.48 -9.59 11.37
C TRP A 48 10.76 -9.41 10.56
N ILE A 49 10.84 -8.38 9.72
CA ILE A 49 12.05 -8.01 8.97
C ILE A 49 13.22 -7.73 9.92
N TRP A 50 13.00 -6.94 10.98
CA TRP A 50 14.06 -6.66 11.96
C TRP A 50 14.48 -7.90 12.74
N VAL A 51 13.52 -8.78 13.08
CA VAL A 51 13.81 -10.06 13.75
C VAL A 51 14.68 -10.95 12.85
N LEU A 52 14.34 -11.08 11.56
CA LEU A 52 15.12 -11.88 10.60
C LEU A 52 16.55 -11.34 10.41
N ILE A 53 16.71 -10.02 10.34
CA ILE A 53 18.03 -9.38 10.20
C ILE A 53 18.88 -9.60 11.46
N ALA A 54 18.30 -9.44 12.65
CA ALA A 54 19.02 -9.69 13.91
C ALA A 54 19.43 -11.17 14.05
N LEU A 55 18.52 -12.08 13.70
CA LEU A 55 18.76 -13.52 13.78
C LEU A 55 19.83 -13.98 12.78
N SER A 56 19.85 -13.43 11.56
CA SER A 56 20.88 -13.74 10.58
C SER A 56 22.26 -13.23 11.01
N ALA A 57 22.34 -12.01 11.56
CA ALA A 57 23.58 -11.45 12.09
C ALA A 57 24.14 -12.30 13.26
N LEU A 58 23.26 -12.73 14.19
CA LEU A 58 23.62 -13.64 15.28
C LEU A 58 24.14 -14.98 14.76
N ALA A 59 23.44 -15.59 13.79
CA ALA A 59 23.85 -16.86 13.20
C ALA A 59 25.22 -16.77 12.52
N SER A 60 25.48 -15.70 11.77
CA SER A 60 26.80 -15.45 11.16
C SER A 60 27.90 -15.30 12.20
N PHE A 61 27.63 -14.60 13.30
CA PHE A 61 28.60 -14.41 14.38
C PHE A 61 28.96 -15.74 15.07
N ILE A 62 27.97 -16.59 15.33
CA ILE A 62 28.17 -17.93 15.90
C ILE A 62 28.96 -18.83 14.94
N LEU A 63 28.60 -18.85 13.64
CA LEU A 63 29.32 -19.60 12.62
C LEU A 63 30.78 -19.20 12.49
N LEU A 64 31.09 -17.89 12.60
CA LEU A 64 32.46 -17.39 12.58
C LEU A 64 33.25 -17.77 13.84
N THR A 65 32.59 -17.89 14.99
CA THR A 65 33.24 -18.24 16.26
C THR A 65 33.53 -19.75 16.37
N PHE A 66 32.66 -20.58 15.79
CA PHE A 66 32.81 -22.04 15.77
C PHE A 66 33.64 -22.56 14.58
N ARG A 67 34.16 -21.67 13.73
CA ARG A 67 35.06 -22.00 12.63
C ARG A 67 36.51 -21.72 13.00
#